data_AF-A0A3D0XV51-F1
#
_entry.id   AF-A0A3D0XV51-F1
#
_cell.length_a   1.000
_cell.length_b   1.000
_cell.length_c   1.000
_cell.angle_alpha   90.00
_cell.angle_beta   90.00
_cell.angle_gamma   90.00
#
_symmetry.space_group_name_H-M   'P 1'
#
loop_
_entity.id
_entity.type
_entity.pdbx_description
1 polymer ?
#
loop_
_entity_poly.entity_id
_entity_poly.type
_entity_poly.pdbx_seq_one_letter_code
_entity_poly.pdbx_strand_id
1 'polypeptide(L)'
;AYPELEEKQAMILKLIAVEEESFSRTIDQGTQLLDEIIAKSSGSVISGEDAFKLNDTYGFPIDLTKEIAAEHHMTVDEETFCKQMQEQKGRARAARKNAGADAWAGESNLLEGIPETEFLGYTEKAVQAKVLAIVKDGKCTQSATADDKIDLVLDKTAFYGESGGQVGDTGVIRADDVVLKV
;
A
#
# COMPACT_ATOMS: atom_id res chain seq x y z
N ALA A 1 -11.62 34.77 -11.23
CA ALA A 1 -12.78 34.20 -10.51
C ALA A 1 -12.78 32.70 -10.74
N TYR A 2 -13.29 31.91 -9.78
CA TYR A 2 -13.39 30.45 -9.84
C TYR A 2 -14.87 30.05 -10.08
N PRO A 3 -15.38 30.16 -11.32
CA PRO A 3 -16.78 29.90 -11.65
C PRO A 3 -17.24 28.47 -11.32
N GLU A 4 -16.31 27.52 -11.32
CA GLU A 4 -16.56 26.13 -10.96
C GLU A 4 -17.08 25.94 -9.52
N LEU A 5 -16.83 26.89 -8.61
CA LEU A 5 -17.36 26.86 -7.25
C LEU A 5 -18.85 27.20 -7.21
N GLU A 6 -19.28 28.15 -8.04
CA GLU A 6 -20.70 28.50 -8.18
C GLU A 6 -21.46 27.36 -8.87
N GLU A 7 -20.90 26.82 -9.96
CA GLU A 7 -21.48 25.70 -10.71
C GLU A 7 -21.65 24.44 -9.83
N LYS A 8 -20.70 24.18 -8.92
CA LYS A 8 -20.71 23.00 -8.04
C LYS A 8 -21.21 23.28 -6.63
N GLN A 9 -21.71 24.48 -6.35
CA GLN A 9 -22.09 24.90 -5.00
C GLN A 9 -23.02 23.91 -4.30
N ALA A 10 -24.07 23.47 -4.98
CA ALA A 10 -25.04 22.50 -4.44
C ALA A 10 -24.39 21.16 -4.09
N MET A 11 -23.44 20.69 -4.90
CA MET A 11 -22.70 19.45 -4.65
C MET A 11 -21.75 19.62 -3.45
N ILE A 12 -21.03 20.74 -3.38
CA ILE A 12 -20.11 21.05 -2.28
C ILE A 12 -20.86 21.09 -0.95
N LEU A 13 -21.98 21.83 -0.89
CA LEU A 13 -22.80 21.93 0.33
C LEU A 13 -23.37 20.57 0.75
N LYS A 14 -23.82 19.76 -0.22
CA LYS A 14 -24.29 18.41 0.08
C LYS A 14 -23.17 17.54 0.66
N LEU A 15 -21.96 17.62 0.10
CA LEU A 15 -20.83 16.85 0.59
C LEU A 15 -20.44 17.29 2.02
N ILE A 16 -20.37 18.59 2.28
CA ILE A 16 -20.10 19.14 3.62
C ILE A 16 -21.12 18.59 4.63
N ALA A 17 -22.41 18.64 4.31
CA ALA A 17 -23.44 18.14 5.22
C ALA A 17 -23.31 16.63 5.52
N VAL A 18 -22.94 15.82 4.52
CA VAL A 18 -22.71 14.39 4.71
C VAL A 18 -21.47 14.14 5.57
N GLU A 19 -20.39 14.89 5.36
CA GLU A 19 -19.18 14.81 6.16
C GLU A 19 -19.41 15.27 7.61
N GLU A 20 -20.18 16.34 7.83
CA GLU A 20 -20.57 16.80 9.16
C GLU A 20 -21.40 15.75 9.91
N GLU A 21 -22.38 15.12 9.25
CA GLU A 21 -23.18 14.04 9.86
C GLU A 21 -22.29 12.84 10.20
N SER A 22 -21.37 12.47 9.32
CA SER A 22 -20.42 11.38 9.57
C SER A 22 -19.50 11.71 10.73
N PHE A 23 -18.95 12.92 10.77
CA PHE A 23 -18.08 13.38 11.85
C PHE A 23 -18.82 13.41 13.19
N SER A 24 -20.06 13.91 13.23
CA SER A 24 -20.88 13.89 14.45
C SER A 24 -21.05 12.47 14.99
N ARG A 25 -21.34 11.49 14.13
CA ARG A 25 -21.44 10.08 14.54
C ARG A 25 -20.11 9.54 15.08
N THR A 26 -18.99 9.90 14.44
CA THR A 26 -17.64 9.54 14.91
C THR A 26 -17.37 10.11 16.30
N ILE A 27 -17.72 11.36 16.54
CA ILE A 27 -17.56 12.00 17.86
C ILE A 27 -18.44 11.32 18.91
N ASP A 28 -19.72 11.08 18.61
CA ASP A 28 -20.64 10.43 19.56
C ASP A 28 -20.13 9.03 19.98
N GLN A 29 -19.68 8.22 19.01
CA GLN A 29 -19.14 6.89 19.26
C GLN A 29 -17.81 6.94 20.01
N GLY A 30 -16.92 7.84 19.61
CA GLY A 30 -15.59 7.98 20.22
C GLY A 30 -15.68 8.47 21.66
N THR A 31 -16.57 9.42 21.96
CA THR A 31 -16.82 9.90 23.34
C THR A 31 -17.35 8.78 24.22
N GLN A 32 -18.33 8.00 23.75
CA GLN A 32 -18.85 6.84 24.51
C GLN A 32 -17.74 5.83 24.84
N LEU A 33 -16.88 5.51 23.87
CA LEU A 33 -15.78 4.58 24.08
C LEU A 33 -14.72 5.15 25.04
N LEU A 34 -14.43 6.45 24.93
CA LEU A 34 -13.53 7.14 25.83
C LEU A 34 -14.05 7.13 27.28
N ASP A 35 -15.33 7.42 27.49
CA ASP A 35 -15.98 7.34 28.80
C ASP A 35 -15.86 5.94 29.41
N GLU A 36 -16.02 4.89 28.60
CA GLU A 36 -15.80 3.52 29.04
C GLU A 36 -14.35 3.23 29.45
N ILE A 37 -13.37 3.75 28.70
CA ILE A 37 -11.94 3.60 29.00
C ILE A 37 -11.62 4.32 30.32
N ILE A 38 -12.11 5.55 30.48
CA ILE A 38 -11.94 6.35 31.70
C ILE A 38 -12.55 5.62 32.90
N ALA A 39 -13.79 5.12 32.77
CA ALA A 39 -14.48 4.42 33.85
C ALA A 39 -13.80 3.10 34.27
N LYS A 40 -13.11 2.42 33.35
CA LYS A 40 -12.36 1.18 33.62
C LYS A 40 -10.92 1.45 34.07
N SER A 41 -10.41 2.67 33.91
CA SER A 41 -9.05 3.02 34.28
C SER A 41 -8.91 3.09 35.80
N SER A 42 -7.87 2.45 36.33
CA SER A 42 -7.50 2.53 37.75
C SER A 42 -6.49 3.64 38.06
N GLY A 43 -6.10 4.44 37.05
CA GLY A 43 -5.07 5.47 37.17
C GLY A 43 -5.49 6.78 36.50
N SER A 44 -4.58 7.75 36.47
CA SER A 44 -4.80 9.07 35.85
C SER A 44 -4.23 9.18 34.43
N VAL A 45 -3.98 8.04 33.76
CA VAL A 45 -3.36 8.01 32.43
C VAL A 45 -4.13 7.06 31.53
N ILE A 46 -4.57 7.54 30.38
CA ILE A 46 -5.12 6.76 29.27
C ILE A 46 -3.94 6.19 28.48
N SER A 47 -3.98 4.89 28.21
CA SER A 47 -2.90 4.22 27.49
C SER A 47 -2.78 4.74 26.05
N GLY A 48 -1.56 4.79 25.53
CA GLY A 48 -1.33 5.18 24.14
C GLY A 48 -1.92 4.18 23.14
N GLU A 49 -2.13 2.92 23.57
CA GLU A 49 -2.79 1.88 22.78
C GLU A 49 -4.30 2.15 22.63
N ASP A 50 -4.98 2.54 23.71
CA ASP A 50 -6.39 2.91 23.68
C ASP A 50 -6.60 4.21 22.89
N ALA A 51 -5.73 5.20 23.11
CA ALA A 51 -5.75 6.45 22.35
C ALA A 51 -5.47 6.22 20.85
N PHE A 52 -4.55 5.29 20.54
CA PHE A 52 -4.29 4.87 19.16
C PHE A 52 -5.51 4.18 18.55
N LYS A 53 -6.17 3.29 19.30
CA LYS A 53 -7.39 2.61 18.83
C LYS A 53 -8.53 3.60 18.56
N LEU A 54 -8.75 4.56 19.46
CA LEU A 54 -9.73 5.64 19.28
C LEU A 54 -9.50 6.41 17.98
N ASN A 55 -8.25 6.80 17.73
CA ASN A 55 -7.86 7.55 16.54
C ASN A 55 -7.92 6.70 15.26
N ASP A 56 -7.21 5.58 15.24
CA ASP A 56 -7.00 4.78 14.04
C ASP A 56 -8.22 3.96 13.62
N THR A 57 -8.91 3.36 14.58
CA THR A 57 -10.04 2.46 14.30
C THR A 57 -11.37 3.21 14.25
N TYR A 58 -11.57 4.17 15.16
CA TYR A 58 -12.85 4.86 15.29
C TYR A 58 -12.83 6.28 14.73
N GLY A 59 -11.68 6.80 14.29
CA GLY A 59 -11.55 8.14 13.72
C GLY A 59 -11.66 9.27 14.76
N PHE A 60 -11.59 8.95 16.06
CA PHE A 60 -11.75 9.92 17.13
C PHE A 60 -10.45 10.72 17.35
N PRO A 61 -10.44 12.05 17.15
CA PRO A 61 -9.23 12.85 17.20
C PRO A 61 -8.48 12.75 18.53
N ILE A 62 -7.16 12.60 18.47
CA ILE A 62 -6.30 12.56 19.68
C ILE A 62 -6.42 13.84 20.52
N ASP A 63 -6.60 14.99 19.86
CA ASP A 63 -6.75 16.27 20.55
C ASP A 63 -8.02 16.29 21.42
N LEU A 64 -9.14 15.77 20.91
CA LEU A 64 -10.39 15.64 21.69
C LEU A 64 -10.24 14.63 22.82
N THR A 65 -9.54 13.51 22.60
CA THR A 65 -9.21 12.56 23.67
C THR A 65 -8.45 13.25 24.80
N LYS A 66 -7.48 14.11 24.48
CA LYS A 66 -6.69 14.85 25.48
C LYS A 66 -7.51 15.89 26.22
N GLU A 67 -8.36 16.63 25.52
CA GLU A 67 -9.25 17.62 26.12
C GLU A 67 -10.21 16.97 27.12
N ILE A 68 -10.92 15.92 26.72
CA ILE A 68 -11.85 15.20 27.59
C ILE A 68 -11.11 14.52 28.75
N ALA A 69 -9.96 13.90 28.48
CA ALA A 69 -9.15 13.30 29.55
C ALA A 69 -8.76 14.34 30.63
N ALA A 70 -8.40 15.56 30.22
CA ALA A 70 -8.02 16.63 31.14
C ALA A 70 -9.19 17.08 32.02
N GLU A 71 -10.43 17.08 31.51
CA GLU A 71 -11.64 17.35 32.30
C GLU A 71 -11.84 16.31 33.41
N HIS A 72 -11.41 15.07 33.18
CA HIS A 72 -11.40 13.97 34.15
C HIS A 72 -10.11 13.89 35.00
N HIS A 73 -9.24 14.92 34.96
CA HIS A 73 -7.94 14.93 35.62
C HIS A 73 -7.01 13.78 35.20
N MET A 74 -7.17 13.31 33.96
CA MET A 74 -6.33 12.29 33.34
C MET A 74 -5.44 12.89 32.24
N THR A 75 -4.37 12.19 31.91
CA THR A 75 -3.51 12.48 30.76
C THR A 75 -3.53 11.33 29.76
N VAL A 76 -2.96 11.53 28.58
CA VAL A 76 -2.81 10.49 27.56
C VAL A 76 -1.32 10.17 27.40
N ASP A 77 -0.97 8.91 27.28
CA ASP A 77 0.38 8.48 26.90
C ASP A 77 0.62 8.73 25.40
N GLU A 78 1.07 9.95 25.09
CA GLU A 78 1.36 10.40 23.72
C GLU A 78 2.60 9.72 23.12
N GLU A 79 3.54 9.27 23.94
CA GLU A 79 4.76 8.61 23.46
C GLU A 79 4.40 7.26 22.83
N THR A 80 3.62 6.44 23.55
CA THR A 80 3.15 5.16 23.04
C THR A 80 2.22 5.35 21.84
N PHE A 81 1.34 6.36 21.87
CA PHE A 81 0.48 6.70 20.72
C PHE A 81 1.31 7.00 19.46
N CYS A 82 2.33 7.87 19.58
CA CYS A 82 3.18 8.24 18.45
C CYS A 82 3.97 7.05 17.92
N LYS A 83 4.44 6.17 18.80
CA LYS A 83 5.12 4.93 18.42
C LYS A 83 4.19 4.03 17.60
N GLN A 84 2.95 3.80 18.04
CA GLN A 84 1.96 3.00 17.31
C GLN A 84 1.65 3.59 15.92
N MET A 85 1.50 4.92 15.82
CA MET A 85 1.32 5.61 14.54
C MET A 85 2.49 5.39 13.57
N GLN A 86 3.74 5.43 14.08
CA GLN A 86 4.91 5.15 13.25
C GLN A 86 4.99 3.69 12.80
N GLU A 87 4.70 2.75 13.70
CA GLU A 87 4.67 1.31 13.38
C GLU A 87 3.62 0.99 12.33
N GLN A 88 2.41 1.58 12.43
CA GLN A 88 1.37 1.44 11.43
C GLN A 88 1.79 2.00 10.07
N LYS A 89 2.38 3.20 10.05
CA LYS A 89 2.93 3.80 8.81
C LYS A 89 4.04 2.95 8.20
N GLY A 90 4.89 2.34 9.03
CA GLY A 90 5.90 1.38 8.62
C GLY A 90 5.30 0.13 7.98
N ARG A 91 4.29 -0.49 8.63
CA ARG A 91 3.56 -1.65 8.10
C ARG A 91 2.90 -1.35 6.76
N ALA A 92 2.25 -0.20 6.62
CA ALA A 92 1.61 0.21 5.37
C ALA A 92 2.63 0.36 4.21
N ARG A 93 3.83 0.87 4.50
CA ARG A 93 4.93 0.97 3.52
C ARG A 93 5.48 -0.40 3.13
N ALA A 94 5.68 -1.28 4.10
CA ALA A 94 6.14 -2.66 3.85
C ALA A 94 5.10 -3.45 3.03
N ALA A 95 3.82 -3.31 3.35
CA ALA A 95 2.74 -3.94 2.60
C ALA A 95 2.68 -3.45 1.14
N ARG A 96 2.88 -2.14 0.89
CA ARG A 96 2.98 -1.61 -0.48
C ARG A 96 4.19 -2.15 -1.25
N LYS A 97 5.33 -2.35 -0.57
CA LYS A 97 6.50 -2.96 -1.19
C LYS A 97 6.22 -4.40 -1.65
N ASN A 98 5.50 -5.16 -0.84
CA ASN A 98 5.07 -6.52 -1.16
C ASN A 98 3.99 -6.62 -2.25
N ALA A 99 3.21 -5.56 -2.48
CA ALA A 99 2.02 -5.60 -3.35
C ALA A 99 2.28 -5.24 -4.82
N GLY A 100 3.52 -4.93 -5.23
CA GLY A 100 3.76 -4.52 -6.62
C GLY A 100 5.17 -4.65 -7.20
N ALA A 101 6.18 -5.09 -6.44
CA ALA A 101 7.56 -5.15 -6.96
C ALA A 101 8.44 -6.30 -6.44
N ASP A 102 8.01 -7.04 -5.41
CA ASP A 102 8.91 -7.94 -4.66
C ASP A 102 8.77 -9.42 -5.04
N ALA A 103 8.57 -9.75 -6.32
CA ALA A 103 9.04 -11.06 -6.81
C ALA A 103 10.58 -11.13 -6.80
N TRP A 104 11.26 -9.97 -6.83
CA TRP A 104 12.72 -9.87 -7.02
C TRP A 104 13.50 -9.25 -5.83
N ALA A 105 12.85 -8.82 -4.75
CA ALA A 105 13.56 -8.08 -3.68
C ALA A 105 14.37 -8.94 -2.71
N GLY A 106 14.26 -10.26 -2.77
CA GLY A 106 15.22 -11.18 -2.14
C GLY A 106 16.51 -11.37 -2.96
N GLU A 107 16.55 -10.80 -4.17
CA GLU A 107 17.45 -11.20 -5.26
C GLU A 107 18.24 -10.01 -5.82
N SER A 108 18.47 -8.96 -5.02
CA SER A 108 19.13 -7.72 -5.46
C SER A 108 20.51 -7.90 -6.09
N ASN A 109 21.16 -9.06 -5.89
CA ASN A 109 22.46 -9.38 -6.48
C ASN A 109 22.36 -10.29 -7.73
N LEU A 110 21.19 -10.85 -8.06
CA LEU A 110 21.06 -11.79 -9.18
C LEU A 110 21.06 -11.11 -10.54
N LEU A 111 20.59 -9.86 -10.59
CA LEU A 111 20.58 -9.03 -11.80
C LEU A 111 21.72 -8.01 -11.83
N GLU A 112 22.67 -8.09 -10.90
CA GLU A 112 23.79 -7.14 -10.84
C GLU A 112 24.63 -7.24 -12.13
N GLY A 113 24.72 -6.13 -12.87
CA GLY A 113 25.40 -6.06 -14.16
C GLY A 113 24.53 -6.39 -15.39
N ILE A 114 23.26 -6.75 -15.20
CA ILE A 114 22.29 -6.89 -16.29
C ILE A 114 21.67 -5.51 -16.59
N PRO A 115 21.67 -5.04 -17.85
CA PRO A 115 21.05 -3.76 -18.20
C PRO A 115 19.54 -3.79 -18.03
N GLU A 116 18.94 -2.60 -17.87
CA GLU A 116 17.48 -2.44 -17.83
C GLU A 116 16.83 -2.96 -19.13
N THR A 117 15.71 -3.66 -18.98
CA THR A 117 14.90 -4.13 -20.11
C THR A 117 14.17 -2.96 -20.76
N GLU A 118 14.33 -2.78 -22.07
CA GLU A 118 13.59 -1.78 -22.85
C GLU A 118 12.16 -2.25 -23.13
N PHE A 119 11.15 -1.49 -22.71
CA PHE A 119 9.75 -1.81 -22.98
C PHE A 119 9.25 -1.14 -24.27
N LEU A 120 8.81 -1.95 -25.23
CA LEU A 120 8.34 -1.51 -26.56
C LEU A 120 6.85 -1.79 -26.79
N GLY A 121 6.12 -2.29 -25.79
CA GLY A 121 4.71 -2.69 -25.90
C GLY A 121 3.73 -1.53 -26.17
N TYR A 122 4.17 -0.27 -26.06
CA TYR A 122 3.35 0.89 -26.44
C TYR A 122 3.14 1.00 -27.95
N THR A 123 4.09 0.52 -28.74
CA THR A 123 4.09 0.66 -30.20
C THR A 123 4.07 -0.69 -30.91
N GLU A 124 4.68 -1.72 -30.31
CA GLU A 124 4.88 -3.02 -30.92
C GLU A 124 4.06 -4.11 -30.21
N LYS A 125 3.57 -5.09 -30.97
CA LYS A 125 2.90 -6.29 -30.43
C LYS A 125 3.80 -7.53 -30.38
N ALA A 126 4.95 -7.46 -31.04
CA ALA A 126 5.94 -8.52 -31.09
C ALA A 126 7.32 -7.92 -31.31
N VAL A 127 8.35 -8.48 -30.67
CA VAL A 127 9.73 -8.00 -30.76
C VAL A 127 10.71 -9.15 -30.75
N GLN A 128 11.80 -9.03 -31.51
CA GLN A 128 12.96 -9.90 -31.35
C GLN A 128 13.82 -9.40 -30.20
N ALA A 129 14.03 -10.24 -29.19
CA ALA A 129 14.78 -9.93 -28.00
C ALA A 129 15.90 -10.95 -27.77
N LYS A 130 16.89 -10.58 -26.96
CA LYS A 130 17.96 -11.46 -26.48
C LYS A 130 17.68 -11.85 -25.04
N VAL A 131 17.89 -13.13 -24.74
CA VAL A 131 17.86 -13.62 -23.35
C VAL A 131 19.14 -13.18 -22.65
N LEU A 132 18.98 -12.42 -21.57
CA LEU A 132 20.07 -11.95 -20.72
C LEU A 132 20.30 -12.88 -19.53
N ALA A 133 19.22 -13.46 -18.97
CA ALA A 133 19.32 -14.43 -17.89
C ALA A 133 18.09 -15.36 -17.84
N ILE A 134 18.31 -16.54 -17.26
CA ILE A 134 17.28 -17.50 -16.90
C ILE A 134 17.35 -17.68 -15.39
N VAL A 135 16.26 -17.37 -14.68
CA VAL A 135 16.16 -17.53 -13.22
C VAL A 135 15.19 -18.65 -12.91
N LYS A 136 15.62 -19.58 -12.06
CA LYS A 136 14.82 -20.71 -11.59
C LYS A 136 14.97 -20.82 -10.08
N ASP A 137 13.86 -20.88 -9.36
CA ASP A 137 13.82 -20.93 -7.89
C ASP A 137 14.70 -19.85 -7.24
N GLY A 138 14.69 -18.65 -7.82
CA GLY A 138 15.47 -17.49 -7.37
C GLY A 138 16.98 -17.62 -7.56
N LYS A 139 17.44 -18.43 -8.52
CA LYS A 139 18.86 -18.58 -8.88
C LYS A 139 19.05 -18.49 -10.39
N CYS A 140 20.10 -17.78 -10.80
CA CYS A 140 20.54 -17.77 -12.20
C CYS A 140 21.01 -19.16 -12.61
N THR A 141 20.50 -19.65 -13.73
CA THR A 141 20.83 -20.95 -14.33
C THR A 141 21.23 -20.77 -15.79
N GLN A 142 21.97 -21.73 -16.35
CA GLN A 142 22.35 -21.69 -17.77
C GLN A 142 21.31 -22.32 -18.69
N SER A 143 20.40 -23.13 -18.15
CA SER A 143 19.39 -23.84 -18.92
C SER A 143 18.19 -24.21 -18.04
N ALA A 144 17.05 -24.40 -18.70
CA ALA A 144 15.80 -24.88 -18.12
C ALA A 144 15.17 -25.94 -19.02
N THR A 145 14.30 -26.77 -18.46
CA THR A 145 13.58 -27.82 -19.17
C THR A 145 12.09 -27.49 -19.31
N ALA A 146 11.36 -28.24 -20.13
CA ALA A 146 9.95 -27.95 -20.42
C ALA A 146 9.02 -27.99 -19.18
N ASP A 147 9.42 -28.71 -18.13
CA ASP A 147 8.66 -28.82 -16.88
C ASP A 147 8.97 -27.70 -15.88
N ASP A 148 9.95 -26.84 -16.19
CA ASP A 148 10.41 -25.80 -15.29
C ASP A 148 9.59 -24.52 -15.43
N LYS A 149 9.23 -23.94 -14.27
CA LYS A 149 8.80 -22.55 -14.20
C LYS A 149 10.03 -21.68 -13.97
N ILE A 150 10.20 -20.70 -14.83
CA ILE A 150 11.36 -19.82 -14.83
C ILE A 150 10.93 -18.38 -15.04
N ASP A 151 11.75 -17.45 -14.56
CA ASP A 151 11.72 -16.07 -14.97
C ASP A 151 12.79 -15.85 -16.05
N LEU A 152 12.38 -15.22 -17.15
CA LEU A 152 13.24 -14.95 -18.29
C LEU A 152 13.52 -13.45 -18.38
N VAL A 153 14.79 -13.07 -18.29
CA VAL A 153 15.21 -11.67 -18.40
C VAL A 153 15.63 -11.37 -19.83
N LEU A 154 15.03 -10.35 -20.43
CA LEU A 154 15.27 -9.94 -21.82
C LEU A 154 15.90 -8.55 -21.89
N ASP A 155 16.61 -8.28 -22.98
CA ASP A 155 17.10 -6.92 -23.27
C ASP A 155 15.96 -5.96 -23.62
N LYS A 156 14.89 -6.46 -24.23
CA LYS A 156 13.67 -5.70 -24.53
C LYS A 156 12.45 -6.60 -24.61
N THR A 157 11.26 -6.03 -24.44
CA THR A 157 10.00 -6.78 -24.47
C THR A 157 8.82 -5.95 -24.92
N ALA A 158 7.84 -6.60 -25.55
CA ALA A 158 6.51 -6.04 -25.82
C ALA A 158 5.48 -6.44 -24.75
N PHE A 159 5.81 -7.37 -23.86
CA PHE A 159 4.93 -7.81 -22.77
C PHE A 159 4.90 -6.78 -21.65
N TYR A 160 3.71 -6.27 -21.35
CA TYR A 160 3.51 -5.43 -20.18
C TYR A 160 3.65 -6.27 -18.91
N GLY A 161 4.57 -5.89 -18.03
CA GLY A 161 4.64 -6.45 -16.68
C GLY A 161 3.51 -5.92 -15.82
N GLU A 162 2.92 -6.77 -14.98
CA GLU A 162 1.83 -6.37 -14.08
C GLU A 162 2.23 -5.17 -13.22
N SER A 163 1.54 -4.04 -13.39
CA SER A 163 1.81 -2.80 -12.68
C SER A 163 0.63 -1.84 -12.78
N GLY A 164 0.59 -0.83 -11.92
CA GLY A 164 -0.43 0.24 -11.98
C GLY A 164 -1.89 -0.23 -11.86
N GLY A 165 -2.13 -1.44 -11.33
CA GLY A 165 -3.47 -2.06 -11.29
C GLY A 165 -3.90 -2.75 -12.59
N GLN A 166 -3.01 -2.84 -13.58
CA GLN A 166 -3.23 -3.57 -14.82
C GLN A 166 -2.55 -4.94 -14.76
N VAL A 167 -3.30 -5.98 -15.17
CA VAL A 167 -2.81 -7.36 -15.28
C VAL A 167 -1.76 -7.46 -16.37
N GLY A 168 -0.68 -8.21 -16.11
CA GLY A 168 0.40 -8.43 -17.07
C GLY A 168 -0.04 -9.18 -18.32
N ASP A 169 0.67 -8.97 -19.43
CA ASP A 169 0.37 -9.62 -20.69
C ASP A 169 0.72 -11.12 -20.66
N THR A 170 -0.04 -11.90 -21.42
CA THR A 170 0.23 -13.34 -21.64
C THR A 170 0.51 -13.60 -23.10
N GLY A 171 1.29 -14.64 -23.39
CA GLY A 171 1.60 -14.98 -24.77
C GLY A 171 2.69 -16.03 -24.91
N VAL A 172 3.50 -15.89 -25.95
CA VAL A 172 4.55 -16.87 -26.28
C VAL A 172 5.83 -16.19 -26.69
N ILE A 173 6.94 -16.74 -26.21
CA ILE A 173 8.30 -16.46 -26.68
C ILE A 173 8.75 -17.69 -27.47
N ARG A 174 9.29 -17.48 -28.68
CA ARG A 174 9.72 -18.56 -29.57
C ARG A 174 11.18 -18.36 -29.98
N ALA A 175 11.95 -19.44 -29.97
CA ALA A 175 13.30 -19.50 -30.49
C ALA A 175 13.54 -20.90 -31.08
N ASP A 176 13.87 -21.00 -32.36
CA ASP A 176 14.05 -22.27 -33.08
C ASP A 176 12.94 -23.30 -32.75
N ASP A 177 13.30 -24.44 -32.14
CA ASP A 177 12.38 -25.51 -31.74
C ASP A 177 11.81 -25.34 -30.30
N VAL A 178 12.05 -24.19 -29.66
CA VAL A 178 11.63 -23.88 -28.30
C VAL A 178 10.45 -22.90 -28.30
N VAL A 179 9.42 -23.24 -27.52
CA VAL A 179 8.27 -22.37 -27.25
C VAL A 179 8.10 -22.24 -25.75
N LEU A 180 8.21 -21.02 -25.24
CA LEU A 180 7.95 -20.66 -23.85
C LEU A 180 6.62 -19.90 -23.77
N LYS A 181 5.75 -20.32 -22.84
CA LYS A 181 4.48 -19.64 -22.57
C LYS A 181 4.68 -18.65 -21.42
N VAL A 182 4.27 -17.41 -21.65
CA VAL A 182 4.22 -16.33 -20.66
C VAL A 182 2.81 -16.22 -20.13
#